data_AF-A0AA36DTR9-F1
#
_entry.id   AF-A0AA36DTR9-F1
#
_cell.length_a   1.000
_cell.length_b   1.000
_cell.length_c   1.000
_cell.angle_alpha   90.00
_cell.angle_beta   90.00
_cell.angle_gamma   90.00
#
_symmetry.space_group_name_H-M   'P 1'
#
loop_
_entity.id
_entity.type
_entity.pdbx_description
1 polymer ?
#
loop_
_entity_poly.entity_id
_entity_poly.type
_entity_poly.pdbx_seq_one_letter_code
_entity_poly.pdbx_strand_id
1 'polypeptide(L)'
;MLGCSPFKMLAITALLLIVQYVSPTYGACFDAVLEDAIVKAHNDLRYDVATKNLNAKIYGDIPGTKSLFNLEYDCGFANLAEALIPKDCLRPALDYSSMGYGSNFRKFRTPKRVDESDINYLAEYYNIIVQEWAMKDIVPLDSNAVYKDKRMEAFANMVYHKTIAFGCKHRTCDDTTMAIACVYESLPKIGEPLFVPNPQAKNKKGCTAHKTCKEVRPGTKCMQNPDGTLGPLCVLHDITTTASTESTTTSATTTPTTTSTSTSTTTSTSSTTTTTTPTTTSSTTTTTTPTTTSSTTTTSATSTTTSTTTSTSSTTTTTAVPTLMTAEMREELLGKLNHYRSELAKGNVRNGIEGKANLPVAKDMYEMRYDMDLEKEAQAAADKCDATSEVQSRDGQIAQLNETSFTEKEVLLGTQESWFWQILKNGMNYQMQYTETLESKPSSPNAFTRMGWAKSYKVGCGMAHCSAGTAIICRYDPPGNQYGQYVYTPGSESDLCASCSDPCNDGLCPPPIN
;
A
#
# COMPACT_ATOMS: atom_id res chain seq x y z
N MET A 1 -19.74 -82.89 -16.82
CA MET A 1 -18.42 -82.51 -16.27
C MET A 1 -18.48 -81.07 -15.76
N LEU A 2 -17.42 -80.58 -15.12
CA LEU A 2 -17.33 -79.23 -14.58
C LEU A 2 -17.46 -78.16 -15.70
N GLY A 3 -17.86 -76.91 -15.45
CA GLY A 3 -18.34 -76.32 -14.19
C GLY A 3 -17.70 -74.96 -13.90
N CYS A 4 -18.37 -73.87 -14.28
CA CYS A 4 -18.17 -72.51 -13.75
C CYS A 4 -19.42 -71.65 -14.03
N SER A 5 -19.85 -70.88 -13.04
CA SER A 5 -21.07 -70.05 -13.01
C SER A 5 -21.14 -69.30 -11.67
N PRO A 6 -21.87 -68.19 -11.52
CA PRO A 6 -22.18 -67.11 -12.45
C PRO A 6 -21.53 -65.78 -11.99
N PHE A 7 -21.93 -64.63 -12.56
CA PHE A 7 -22.54 -63.50 -11.82
C PHE A 7 -22.66 -62.25 -12.71
N LYS A 8 -23.86 -62.01 -13.24
CA LYS A 8 -24.32 -60.70 -13.74
C LYS A 8 -25.65 -60.41 -13.05
N MET A 9 -25.77 -59.23 -12.44
CA MET A 9 -26.94 -58.79 -11.66
C MET A 9 -27.21 -59.65 -10.40
N LEU A 10 -27.83 -59.15 -9.32
CA LEU A 10 -28.30 -57.79 -9.00
C LEU A 10 -28.12 -57.56 -7.49
N ALA A 11 -27.56 -56.42 -7.06
CA ALA A 11 -27.49 -56.05 -5.64
C ALA A 11 -27.38 -54.53 -5.44
N ILE A 12 -28.53 -53.83 -5.46
CA ILE A 12 -28.60 -52.41 -5.11
C ILE A 12 -28.82 -52.29 -3.60
N THR A 13 -27.75 -52.10 -2.82
CA THR A 13 -27.76 -51.45 -1.48
C THR A 13 -26.32 -51.29 -0.96
N ALA A 14 -26.13 -50.42 0.04
CA ALA A 14 -24.91 -50.32 0.87
C ALA A 14 -23.60 -49.90 0.17
N LEU A 15 -23.54 -48.65 -0.31
CA LEU A 15 -22.29 -47.85 -0.24
C LEU A 15 -22.54 -46.37 0.13
N LEU A 16 -23.49 -46.15 1.04
CA LEU A 16 -23.53 -44.95 1.90
C LEU A 16 -22.96 -45.37 3.27
N LEU A 17 -22.33 -44.41 3.98
CA LEU A 17 -21.61 -44.58 5.26
C LEU A 17 -20.19 -45.18 5.21
N ILE A 18 -19.28 -44.54 4.46
CA ILE A 18 -17.99 -44.10 5.05
C ILE A 18 -17.73 -42.64 4.65
N VAL A 19 -18.47 -41.73 5.29
CA VAL A 19 -18.08 -40.31 5.41
C VAL A 19 -18.09 -40.00 6.90
N GLN A 20 -17.11 -40.54 7.62
CA GLN A 20 -16.85 -40.22 9.02
C GLN A 20 -15.61 -39.34 9.11
N TYR A 21 -15.84 -38.07 9.45
CA TYR A 21 -14.92 -37.19 10.18
C TYR A 21 -13.41 -37.39 9.95
N VAL A 22 -12.96 -37.17 8.72
CA VAL A 22 -11.72 -36.43 8.52
C VAL A 22 -12.12 -34.98 8.30
N SER A 23 -12.26 -34.23 9.41
CA SER A 23 -12.17 -32.78 9.33
C SER A 23 -10.77 -32.48 8.79
N PRO A 24 -10.62 -31.73 7.68
CA PRO A 24 -9.29 -31.31 7.28
C PRO A 24 -8.77 -30.35 8.35
N THR A 25 -7.84 -30.82 9.18
CA THR A 25 -6.80 -29.95 9.71
C THR A 25 -6.03 -29.47 8.49
N TYR A 26 -6.50 -28.36 7.90
CA TYR A 26 -5.79 -27.68 6.81
C TYR A 26 -4.40 -27.32 7.35
N GLY A 27 -3.40 -28.12 7.00
CA GLY A 27 -2.02 -27.75 7.21
C GLY A 27 -1.78 -26.45 6.46
N ALA A 28 -1.21 -25.46 7.15
CA ALA A 28 -0.98 -24.15 6.57
C ALA A 28 -0.24 -24.31 5.22
N CYS A 29 -0.81 -23.73 4.16
CA CYS A 29 -0.25 -23.80 2.81
C CYS A 29 1.01 -22.94 2.63
N PHE A 30 1.43 -22.30 3.72
CA PHE A 30 2.43 -21.27 3.84
C PHE A 30 2.94 -21.23 5.28
N ASP A 31 4.06 -20.56 5.53
CA ASP A 31 4.56 -20.39 6.90
C ASP A 31 3.75 -19.31 7.64
N ALA A 32 3.43 -19.54 8.92
CA ALA A 32 2.54 -18.67 9.69
C ALA A 32 3.13 -17.28 10.00
N VAL A 33 4.45 -17.14 10.09
CA VAL A 33 5.11 -15.84 10.31
C VAL A 33 5.14 -15.06 8.99
N LEU A 34 5.39 -15.75 7.87
CA LEU A 34 5.27 -15.13 6.55
C LEU A 34 3.82 -14.72 6.24
N GLU A 35 2.84 -15.53 6.64
CA GLU A 35 1.41 -15.23 6.50
C GLU A 35 1.03 -13.96 7.27
N ASP A 36 1.38 -13.88 8.57
CA ASP A 36 1.14 -12.69 9.39
C ASP A 36 1.82 -11.45 8.79
N ALA A 37 3.09 -11.53 8.40
CA ALA A 37 3.81 -10.41 7.79
C ALA A 37 3.14 -9.89 6.50
N ILE A 38 2.62 -10.78 5.65
CA ILE A 38 1.94 -10.44 4.40
C ILE A 38 0.57 -9.84 4.66
N VAL A 39 -0.22 -10.46 5.54
CA VAL A 39 -1.54 -9.99 5.96
C VAL A 39 -1.43 -8.62 6.61
N LYS A 40 -0.45 -8.43 7.51
CA LYS A 40 -0.19 -7.17 8.18
C LYS A 40 0.19 -6.08 7.18
N ALA A 41 1.18 -6.30 6.32
CA ALA A 41 1.64 -5.28 5.37
C ALA A 41 0.51 -4.77 4.45
N HIS A 42 -0.34 -5.67 3.95
CA HIS A 42 -1.50 -5.27 3.14
C HIS A 42 -2.58 -4.55 3.95
N ASN A 43 -2.80 -4.94 5.20
CA ASN A 43 -3.83 -4.34 6.06
C ASN A 43 -3.39 -3.01 6.71
N ASP A 44 -2.10 -2.80 6.94
CA ASP A 44 -1.53 -1.49 7.30
C ASP A 44 -1.79 -0.46 6.18
N LEU A 45 -1.46 -0.79 4.93
CA LEU A 45 -1.76 0.07 3.77
C LEU A 45 -3.27 0.38 3.67
N ARG A 46 -4.13 -0.61 3.89
CA ARG A 46 -5.59 -0.44 3.85
C ARG A 46 -6.09 0.37 5.06
N TYR A 47 -5.47 0.25 6.24
CA TYR A 47 -5.73 1.11 7.40
C TYR A 47 -5.50 2.58 7.04
N ASP A 48 -4.37 2.91 6.41
CA ASP A 48 -4.02 4.29 6.05
C ASP A 48 -4.89 4.88 4.92
N VAL A 49 -5.34 4.04 3.98
CA VAL A 49 -6.38 4.41 2.99
C VAL A 49 -7.72 4.69 3.68
N ALA A 50 -8.15 3.83 4.62
CA ALA A 50 -9.43 4.00 5.31
C ALA A 50 -9.44 5.24 6.22
N THR A 51 -8.31 5.54 6.87
CA THR A 51 -8.16 6.65 7.83
C THR A 51 -7.72 7.97 7.22
N LYS A 52 -7.26 8.02 5.96
CA LYS A 52 -6.64 9.22 5.35
C LYS A 52 -5.33 9.61 6.07
N ASN A 53 -4.41 8.65 6.16
CA ASN A 53 -3.04 8.87 6.63
C ASN A 53 -2.03 9.01 5.49
N LEU A 54 -2.29 8.40 4.32
CA LEU A 54 -1.39 8.46 3.17
C LEU A 54 -1.05 9.91 2.75
N ASN A 55 0.23 10.14 2.42
CA ASN A 55 0.77 11.45 2.12
C ASN A 55 0.12 12.09 0.88
N ALA A 56 -0.63 13.16 1.07
CA ALA A 56 -1.41 13.80 0.00
C ALA A 56 -0.58 14.37 -1.16
N LYS A 57 0.74 14.59 -0.98
CA LYS A 57 1.66 14.98 -2.07
C LYS A 57 1.88 13.82 -3.07
N ILE A 58 1.98 12.60 -2.55
CA ILE A 58 2.28 11.38 -3.32
C ILE A 58 0.99 10.76 -3.87
N TYR A 59 -0.03 10.65 -3.01
CA TYR A 59 -1.24 9.85 -3.28
C TYR A 59 -2.44 10.69 -3.74
N GLY A 60 -2.32 12.03 -3.75
CA GLY A 60 -3.46 12.95 -3.86
C GLY A 60 -4.24 13.06 -2.55
N ASP A 61 -5.20 13.99 -2.47
CA ASP A 61 -6.03 14.18 -1.28
C ASP A 61 -7.11 13.07 -1.14
N ILE A 62 -6.66 11.84 -0.88
CA ILE A 62 -7.50 10.66 -0.75
C ILE A 62 -8.67 10.95 0.21
N PRO A 63 -9.93 10.67 -0.17
CA PRO A 63 -11.09 11.06 0.64
C PRO A 63 -11.28 10.22 1.92
N GLY A 64 -10.47 9.17 2.13
CA GLY A 64 -10.75 8.15 3.14
C GLY A 64 -11.96 7.29 2.76
N THR A 65 -12.19 6.21 3.52
CA THR A 65 -13.34 5.31 3.27
C THR A 65 -13.79 4.57 4.51
N LYS A 66 -15.09 4.24 4.57
CA LYS A 66 -15.70 3.43 5.65
C LYS A 66 -16.02 1.99 5.21
N SER A 67 -15.49 1.61 4.05
CA SER A 67 -16.00 0.50 3.23
C SER A 67 -14.92 -0.47 2.77
N LEU A 68 -13.72 -0.35 3.34
CA LEU A 68 -12.55 -1.16 3.03
C LEU A 68 -12.42 -2.29 4.05
N PHE A 69 -12.17 -3.50 3.57
CA PHE A 69 -12.11 -4.69 4.40
C PHE A 69 -10.68 -4.99 4.86
N ASN A 70 -10.53 -5.63 6.01
CA ASN A 70 -9.34 -6.40 6.32
C ASN A 70 -9.25 -7.54 5.31
N LEU A 71 -8.08 -7.74 4.71
CA LEU A 71 -7.81 -8.89 3.86
C LEU A 71 -7.49 -10.11 4.73
N GLU A 72 -8.21 -11.19 4.48
CA GLU A 72 -8.01 -12.52 5.05
C GLU A 72 -7.18 -13.36 4.08
N TYR A 73 -6.24 -14.17 4.60
CA TYR A 73 -5.36 -14.99 3.77
C TYR A 73 -6.06 -16.27 3.30
N ASP A 74 -5.89 -16.63 2.03
CA ASP A 74 -6.51 -17.80 1.43
C ASP A 74 -5.51 -18.62 0.61
N CYS A 75 -5.51 -19.93 0.89
CA CYS A 75 -4.63 -20.89 0.24
C CYS A 75 -4.94 -21.13 -1.24
N GLY A 76 -6.18 -20.89 -1.69
CA GLY A 76 -6.52 -20.94 -3.11
C GLY A 76 -5.81 -19.84 -3.89
N PHE A 77 -5.89 -18.60 -3.42
CA PHE A 77 -5.19 -17.47 -4.01
C PHE A 77 -3.66 -17.57 -3.86
N ALA A 78 -3.14 -18.12 -2.75
CA ALA A 78 -1.71 -18.41 -2.62
C ALA A 78 -1.23 -19.45 -3.66
N ASN A 79 -1.99 -20.50 -3.93
CA ASN A 79 -1.65 -21.48 -4.97
C ASN A 79 -1.71 -20.87 -6.38
N LEU A 80 -2.64 -19.94 -6.65
CA LEU A 80 -2.67 -19.16 -7.89
C LEU A 80 -1.46 -18.21 -8.00
N ALA A 81 -1.00 -17.63 -6.89
CA ALA A 81 0.22 -16.82 -6.85
C ALA A 81 1.48 -17.65 -7.17
N GLU A 82 1.57 -18.90 -6.71
CA GLU A 82 2.71 -19.77 -7.07
C GLU A 82 2.80 -20.03 -8.58
N ALA A 83 1.65 -20.19 -9.24
CA ALA A 83 1.55 -20.40 -10.68
C ALA A 83 1.89 -19.15 -11.52
N LEU A 84 1.89 -17.95 -10.92
CA LEU A 84 2.43 -16.73 -11.54
C LEU A 84 3.96 -16.64 -11.48
N ILE A 85 4.64 -17.56 -10.80
CA ILE A 85 6.10 -17.53 -10.64
C ILE A 85 6.71 -18.79 -11.28
N PRO A 86 7.05 -18.76 -12.59
CA PRO A 86 7.79 -19.84 -13.24
C PRO A 86 9.23 -19.95 -12.71
N LYS A 87 9.93 -21.01 -13.11
CA LYS A 87 11.27 -21.35 -12.57
C LYS A 87 12.37 -20.35 -12.90
N ASP A 88 12.23 -19.58 -13.97
CA ASP A 88 13.13 -18.47 -14.35
C ASP A 88 12.73 -17.12 -13.70
N CYS A 89 11.61 -17.12 -12.97
CA CYS A 89 10.98 -15.96 -12.37
C CYS A 89 10.72 -14.80 -13.34
N LEU A 90 10.54 -15.06 -14.64
CA LEU A 90 9.99 -14.06 -15.56
C LEU A 90 8.47 -14.00 -15.36
N ARG A 91 7.84 -12.82 -15.43
CA ARG A 91 6.36 -12.76 -15.31
C ARG A 91 5.77 -13.53 -16.51
N PRO A 92 4.98 -14.61 -16.29
CA PRO A 92 4.42 -15.39 -17.37
C PRO A 92 3.34 -14.58 -18.09
N ALA A 93 3.02 -14.97 -19.34
CA ALA A 93 1.87 -14.44 -20.07
C ALA A 93 0.51 -14.94 -19.53
N LEU A 94 0.45 -15.31 -18.24
CA LEU A 94 -0.73 -15.78 -17.53
C LEU A 94 -1.41 -14.57 -16.89
N ASP A 95 -2.68 -14.36 -17.23
CA ASP A 95 -3.49 -13.26 -16.72
C ASP A 95 -4.79 -13.80 -16.12
N TYR A 96 -5.01 -13.52 -14.83
CA TYR A 96 -6.24 -13.91 -14.12
C TYR A 96 -7.36 -12.85 -14.23
N SER A 97 -7.16 -11.77 -14.98
CA SER A 97 -8.21 -10.78 -15.24
C SER A 97 -9.46 -11.41 -15.88
N SER A 98 -9.28 -12.44 -16.72
CA SER A 98 -10.36 -13.24 -17.33
C SER A 98 -11.17 -14.06 -16.32
N MET A 99 -10.62 -14.30 -15.13
CA MET A 99 -11.30 -14.95 -13.99
C MET A 99 -11.89 -13.92 -13.01
N GLY A 100 -11.64 -12.63 -13.22
CA GLY A 100 -12.07 -11.54 -12.35
C GLY A 100 -11.14 -11.27 -11.16
N TYR A 101 -9.92 -11.82 -11.15
CA TYR A 101 -8.95 -11.65 -10.06
C TYR A 101 -7.87 -10.61 -10.40
N GLY A 102 -7.46 -9.84 -9.39
CA GLY A 102 -6.28 -8.96 -9.49
C GLY A 102 -4.99 -9.77 -9.28
N SER A 103 -3.85 -9.32 -9.84
CA SER A 103 -2.56 -9.96 -9.56
C SER A 103 -1.36 -9.02 -9.59
N ASN A 104 -0.56 -9.08 -8.53
CA ASN A 104 0.71 -8.36 -8.41
C ASN A 104 1.88 -9.34 -8.58
N PHE A 105 2.98 -8.86 -9.16
CA PHE A 105 4.19 -9.64 -9.38
C PHE A 105 5.42 -8.72 -9.31
N ARG A 106 6.48 -9.17 -8.62
CA ARG A 106 7.77 -8.46 -8.56
C ARG A 106 8.93 -9.47 -8.51
N LYS A 107 9.76 -9.48 -9.56
CA LYS A 107 11.12 -10.04 -9.54
C LYS A 107 12.09 -8.98 -9.04
N PHE A 108 12.98 -9.34 -8.13
CA PHE A 108 14.00 -8.47 -7.57
C PHE A 108 15.26 -9.25 -7.21
N ARG A 109 16.35 -8.52 -6.96
CA ARG A 109 17.63 -9.10 -6.55
C ARG A 109 17.91 -8.82 -5.07
N THR A 110 18.46 -9.80 -4.38
CA THR A 110 18.79 -9.73 -2.95
C THR A 110 20.29 -9.43 -2.76
N PRO A 111 20.68 -8.57 -1.79
CA PRO A 111 22.08 -8.17 -1.58
C PRO A 111 22.92 -9.24 -0.87
N LYS A 112 22.30 -10.37 -0.52
CA LYS A 112 22.92 -11.60 -0.03
C LYS A 112 22.21 -12.79 -0.69
N ARG A 113 22.83 -13.97 -0.58
CA ARG A 113 22.22 -15.24 -0.96
C ARG A 113 20.83 -15.39 -0.31
N VAL A 114 19.83 -15.85 -1.06
CA VAL A 114 18.52 -16.19 -0.50
C VAL A 114 18.65 -17.46 0.35
N ASP A 115 18.24 -17.36 1.61
CA ASP A 115 18.10 -18.50 2.51
C ASP A 115 16.61 -18.68 2.81
N GLU A 116 15.99 -19.70 2.23
CA GLU A 116 14.56 -19.97 2.41
C GLU A 116 14.23 -20.45 3.85
N SER A 117 15.24 -20.72 4.69
CA SER A 117 15.05 -20.99 6.13
C SER A 117 15.08 -19.73 7.00
N ASP A 118 15.56 -18.59 6.48
CA ASP A 118 15.45 -17.29 7.16
C ASP A 118 14.09 -16.65 6.84
N ILE A 119 13.07 -17.16 7.53
CA ILE A 119 11.69 -16.66 7.51
C ILE A 119 11.62 -15.14 7.77
N ASN A 120 12.50 -14.60 8.61
CA ASN A 120 12.47 -13.18 8.98
C ASN A 120 13.01 -12.29 7.86
N TYR A 121 13.99 -12.79 7.11
CA TYR A 121 14.50 -12.18 5.87
C TYR A 121 13.49 -12.27 4.73
N LEU A 122 12.77 -13.39 4.59
CA LEU A 122 11.66 -13.51 3.65
C LEU A 122 10.52 -12.52 3.98
N ALA A 123 10.13 -12.41 5.25
CA ALA A 123 9.12 -11.45 5.74
C ALA A 123 9.50 -9.99 5.45
N GLU A 124 10.80 -9.63 5.56
CA GLU A 124 11.31 -8.31 5.18
C GLU A 124 10.99 -7.98 3.71
N TYR A 125 11.15 -8.93 2.78
CA TYR A 125 10.81 -8.69 1.37
C TYR A 125 9.31 -8.56 1.09
N TYR A 126 8.44 -9.26 1.81
CA TYR A 126 7.01 -9.07 1.67
C TYR A 126 6.56 -7.67 2.09
N ASN A 127 7.18 -7.09 3.12
CA ASN A 127 6.95 -5.69 3.49
C ASN A 127 7.50 -4.74 2.40
N ILE A 128 8.72 -4.97 1.92
CA ILE A 128 9.35 -4.17 0.85
C ILE A 128 8.50 -4.12 -0.43
N ILE A 129 8.04 -5.26 -0.96
CA ILE A 129 7.26 -5.26 -2.22
C ILE A 129 5.88 -4.62 -2.05
N VAL A 130 5.26 -4.71 -0.87
CA VAL A 130 3.95 -4.07 -0.64
C VAL A 130 4.14 -2.55 -0.63
N GLN A 131 5.23 -2.04 -0.06
CA GLN A 131 5.58 -0.62 -0.15
C GLN A 131 5.98 -0.21 -1.58
N GLU A 132 6.75 -1.02 -2.32
CA GLU A 132 7.02 -0.75 -3.75
C GLU A 132 5.72 -0.71 -4.55
N TRP A 133 4.84 -1.71 -4.41
CA TRP A 133 3.55 -1.74 -5.10
C TRP A 133 2.59 -0.63 -4.66
N ALA A 134 2.75 -0.09 -3.45
CA ALA A 134 1.94 1.03 -2.97
C ALA A 134 2.40 2.38 -3.55
N MET A 135 3.71 2.56 -3.78
CA MET A 135 4.30 3.82 -4.21
C MET A 135 4.62 3.91 -5.71
N LYS A 136 5.00 2.78 -6.34
CA LYS A 136 5.57 2.79 -7.69
C LYS A 136 4.52 3.10 -8.75
N ASP A 137 4.85 4.09 -9.58
CA ASP A 137 4.01 4.60 -10.67
C ASP A 137 2.58 4.99 -10.22
N ILE A 138 2.45 5.40 -8.95
CA ILE A 138 1.20 5.90 -8.38
C ILE A 138 0.74 7.16 -9.11
N VAL A 139 -0.54 7.20 -9.47
CA VAL A 139 -1.18 8.42 -9.99
C VAL A 139 -2.07 8.98 -8.90
N PRO A 140 -1.89 10.26 -8.48
CA PRO A 140 -2.69 10.88 -7.43
C PRO A 140 -4.20 10.69 -7.64
N LEU A 141 -4.86 10.13 -6.63
CA LEU A 141 -6.30 9.91 -6.64
C LEU A 141 -7.06 11.22 -6.48
N ASP A 142 -8.25 11.28 -7.08
CA ASP A 142 -9.19 12.36 -6.85
C ASP A 142 -10.13 12.08 -5.67
N SER A 143 -10.98 13.06 -5.35
CA SER A 143 -12.02 12.95 -4.31
C SER A 143 -13.04 11.82 -4.55
N ASN A 144 -13.03 11.19 -5.73
CA ASN A 144 -13.89 10.08 -6.10
C ASN A 144 -13.16 8.72 -6.06
N ALA A 145 -11.87 8.71 -5.72
CA ALA A 145 -11.00 7.54 -5.64
C ALA A 145 -10.96 6.69 -6.94
N VAL A 146 -11.10 7.31 -8.11
CA VAL A 146 -11.20 6.61 -9.40
C VAL A 146 -9.84 6.05 -9.83
N TYR A 147 -9.82 4.77 -10.20
CA TYR A 147 -8.67 4.10 -10.83
C TYR A 147 -8.52 4.58 -12.28
N LYS A 148 -7.52 5.43 -12.58
CA LYS A 148 -7.42 6.14 -13.88
C LYS A 148 -6.38 5.59 -14.85
N ASP A 149 -5.31 4.98 -14.34
CA ASP A 149 -4.12 4.63 -15.12
C ASP A 149 -3.72 3.19 -14.82
N LYS A 150 -3.38 2.38 -15.83
CA LYS A 150 -2.99 0.99 -15.62
C LYS A 150 -1.66 0.85 -14.86
N ARG A 151 -0.81 1.88 -14.82
CA ARG A 151 0.49 1.80 -14.13
C ARG A 151 0.34 1.58 -12.62
N MET A 152 -0.65 2.19 -12.00
CA MET A 152 -0.98 1.98 -10.57
C MET A 152 -1.79 0.70 -10.27
N GLU A 153 -1.82 -0.29 -11.19
CA GLU A 153 -2.52 -1.57 -11.01
C GLU A 153 -2.11 -2.30 -9.71
N ALA A 154 -0.84 -2.20 -9.33
CA ALA A 154 -0.32 -2.86 -8.13
C ALA A 154 -0.94 -2.31 -6.84
N PHE A 155 -0.98 -0.98 -6.68
CA PHE A 155 -1.69 -0.29 -5.61
C PHE A 155 -3.20 -0.56 -5.68
N ALA A 156 -3.78 -0.45 -6.88
CA ALA A 156 -5.21 -0.66 -7.12
C ALA A 156 -5.71 -2.03 -6.64
N ASN A 157 -4.97 -3.11 -6.95
CA ASN A 157 -5.30 -4.47 -6.51
C ASN A 157 -5.32 -4.59 -4.98
N MET A 158 -4.35 -3.98 -4.28
CA MET A 158 -4.25 -4.03 -2.82
C MET A 158 -5.32 -3.20 -2.11
N VAL A 159 -5.73 -2.05 -2.64
CA VAL A 159 -6.66 -1.13 -1.97
C VAL A 159 -8.12 -1.26 -2.44
N TYR A 160 -8.43 -2.20 -3.32
CA TYR A 160 -9.79 -2.38 -3.85
C TYR A 160 -10.76 -2.88 -2.77
N HIS A 161 -11.93 -2.22 -2.68
CA HIS A 161 -12.89 -2.42 -1.60
C HIS A 161 -13.78 -3.67 -1.73
N LYS A 162 -13.72 -4.37 -2.87
CA LYS A 162 -14.50 -5.61 -3.09
C LYS A 162 -13.72 -6.85 -2.66
N THR A 163 -12.38 -6.76 -2.73
CA THR A 163 -11.44 -7.76 -2.21
C THR A 163 -11.53 -7.85 -0.69
N ILE A 164 -11.84 -9.05 -0.19
CA ILE A 164 -11.71 -9.49 1.21
C ILE A 164 -10.71 -10.64 1.35
N ALA A 165 -10.47 -11.45 0.30
CA ALA A 165 -9.51 -12.55 0.32
C ALA A 165 -8.35 -12.34 -0.69
N PHE A 166 -7.17 -12.84 -0.33
CA PHE A 166 -5.98 -12.82 -1.18
C PHE A 166 -4.98 -13.90 -0.74
N GLY A 167 -3.93 -14.12 -1.53
CA GLY A 167 -2.83 -14.99 -1.12
C GLY A 167 -1.58 -14.76 -1.96
N CYS A 168 -0.42 -15.08 -1.41
CA CYS A 168 0.88 -14.73 -1.98
C CYS A 168 1.86 -15.92 -1.95
N LYS A 169 2.88 -15.89 -2.80
CA LYS A 169 3.98 -16.86 -2.81
C LYS A 169 5.27 -16.21 -3.28
N HIS A 170 6.39 -16.83 -2.95
CA HIS A 170 7.72 -16.50 -3.44
C HIS A 170 8.35 -17.70 -4.15
N ARG A 171 9.43 -17.44 -4.91
CA ARG A 171 10.32 -18.47 -5.43
C ARG A 171 11.75 -17.91 -5.51
N THR A 172 12.73 -18.65 -5.02
CA THR A 172 14.14 -18.41 -5.32
C THR A 172 14.46 -18.86 -6.76
N CYS A 173 15.12 -18.01 -7.52
CA CYS A 173 15.31 -18.15 -8.98
C CYS A 173 16.77 -18.51 -9.32
N ASP A 174 17.69 -17.85 -8.62
CA ASP A 174 19.11 -18.16 -8.49
C ASP A 174 19.54 -17.75 -7.07
N ASP A 175 20.80 -18.01 -6.68
CA ASP A 175 21.29 -17.68 -5.33
C ASP A 175 21.00 -16.23 -4.88
N THR A 176 20.90 -15.27 -5.81
CA THR A 176 20.70 -13.84 -5.51
C THR A 176 19.38 -13.27 -5.99
N THR A 177 18.47 -14.07 -6.55
CA THR A 177 17.26 -13.54 -7.20
C THR A 177 16.02 -14.22 -6.66
N MET A 178 15.02 -13.43 -6.32
CA MET A 178 13.70 -13.89 -5.87
C MET A 178 12.61 -13.21 -6.70
N ALA A 179 11.49 -13.89 -6.88
CA ALA A 179 10.25 -13.26 -7.29
C ALA A 179 9.13 -13.58 -6.31
N ILE A 180 8.25 -12.61 -6.12
CA ILE A 180 7.05 -12.71 -5.30
C ILE A 180 5.84 -12.32 -6.14
N ALA A 181 4.74 -13.03 -5.95
CA ALA A 181 3.44 -12.72 -6.54
C ALA A 181 2.34 -12.77 -5.47
N CYS A 182 1.27 -12.03 -5.71
CA CYS A 182 0.04 -12.05 -4.92
C CYS A 182 -1.17 -12.04 -5.85
N VAL A 183 -2.22 -12.78 -5.51
CA VAL A 183 -3.50 -12.82 -6.24
C VAL A 183 -4.63 -12.40 -5.30
N TYR A 184 -5.56 -11.62 -5.81
CA TYR A 184 -6.60 -10.95 -5.04
C TYR A 184 -7.99 -11.34 -5.58
N GLU A 185 -8.94 -11.64 -4.69
CA GLU A 185 -10.33 -12.09 -4.98
C GLU A 185 -11.09 -11.24 -6.01
N SER A 186 -10.72 -9.97 -6.19
CA SER A 186 -11.44 -9.04 -7.06
C SER A 186 -10.51 -8.13 -7.85
N LEU A 187 -10.76 -8.06 -9.16
CA LEU A 187 -10.10 -7.16 -10.10
C LEU A 187 -10.70 -5.74 -10.05
N PRO A 188 -9.91 -4.68 -9.75
CA PRO A 188 -10.31 -3.29 -9.93
C PRO A 188 -10.39 -2.95 -11.42
N LYS A 189 -11.32 -2.07 -11.80
CA LYS A 189 -11.53 -1.65 -13.19
C LYS A 189 -11.16 -0.20 -13.40
N ILE A 190 -10.44 0.09 -14.48
CA ILE A 190 -10.13 1.46 -14.88
C ILE A 190 -11.44 2.21 -15.16
N GLY A 191 -11.59 3.40 -14.57
CA GLY A 191 -12.81 4.21 -14.60
C GLY A 191 -13.79 3.97 -13.44
N GLU A 192 -13.65 2.89 -12.66
CA GLU A 192 -14.42 2.69 -11.42
C GLU A 192 -13.65 3.20 -10.17
N PRO A 193 -14.34 3.60 -9.08
CA PRO A 193 -13.73 3.86 -7.79
C PRO A 193 -13.06 2.63 -7.18
N LEU A 194 -11.86 2.79 -6.59
CA LEU A 194 -11.18 1.75 -5.83
C LEU A 194 -11.89 1.45 -4.50
N PHE A 195 -12.51 2.47 -3.90
CA PHE A 195 -13.28 2.38 -2.67
C PHE A 195 -14.36 3.44 -2.62
N VAL A 196 -15.40 3.22 -1.81
CA VAL A 196 -16.48 4.19 -1.60
C VAL A 196 -15.91 5.43 -0.89
N PRO A 197 -15.91 6.62 -1.51
CA PRO A 197 -15.35 7.83 -0.89
C PRO A 197 -16.12 8.25 0.36
N ASN A 198 -15.41 8.70 1.39
CA ASN A 198 -15.99 9.30 2.59
C ASN A 198 -15.57 10.79 2.70
N PRO A 199 -16.05 11.71 1.83
CA PRO A 199 -15.63 13.12 1.85
C PRO A 199 -15.92 13.85 3.18
N GLN A 200 -16.70 13.24 4.08
CA GLN A 200 -16.91 13.67 5.46
C GLN A 200 -15.82 13.17 6.45
N ALA A 201 -14.72 12.57 5.97
CA ALA A 201 -13.58 12.05 6.74
C ALA A 201 -12.69 13.14 7.40
N LYS A 202 -13.30 14.21 7.94
CA LYS A 202 -12.61 15.15 8.84
C LYS A 202 -12.05 14.45 10.09
N ASN A 203 -12.65 13.33 10.46
CA ASN A 203 -12.18 12.44 11.51
C ASN A 203 -11.56 11.20 10.84
N LYS A 204 -10.24 11.01 11.01
CA LYS A 204 -9.42 9.93 10.46
C LYS A 204 -9.76 8.52 11.01
N LYS A 205 -10.98 8.01 10.77
CA LYS A 205 -11.55 6.90 11.58
C LYS A 205 -12.10 5.69 10.82
N GLY A 206 -12.04 5.65 9.48
CA GLY A 206 -12.56 4.53 8.69
C GLY A 206 -14.03 4.18 8.99
N CYS A 207 -14.36 2.88 9.04
CA CYS A 207 -15.63 2.43 9.60
C CYS A 207 -15.65 2.65 11.12
N THR A 208 -16.80 3.08 11.65
CA THR A 208 -16.99 3.30 13.10
C THR A 208 -18.28 2.67 13.63
N ALA A 209 -18.95 1.87 12.80
CA ALA A 209 -20.22 1.22 13.09
C ALA A 209 -20.44 0.06 12.10
N HIS A 210 -20.91 -1.10 12.58
CA HIS A 210 -21.07 -2.28 11.72
C HIS A 210 -22.08 -2.08 10.58
N LYS A 211 -23.05 -1.15 10.71
CA LYS A 211 -24.02 -0.80 9.66
C LYS A 211 -23.32 -0.43 8.34
N THR A 212 -22.26 0.38 8.42
CA THR A 212 -21.50 0.87 7.27
C THR A 212 -20.89 -0.26 6.43
N CYS A 213 -20.42 -1.32 7.07
CA CYS A 213 -19.88 -2.50 6.37
C CYS A 213 -21.02 -3.33 5.74
N LYS A 214 -22.13 -3.51 6.48
CA LYS A 214 -23.33 -4.25 6.00
C LYS A 214 -23.96 -3.60 4.77
N GLU A 215 -23.85 -2.28 4.63
CA GLU A 215 -24.29 -1.51 3.45
C GLU A 215 -23.40 -1.75 2.21
N VAL A 216 -22.17 -2.22 2.39
CA VAL A 216 -21.21 -2.53 1.31
C VAL A 216 -21.27 -4.01 0.92
N ARG A 217 -21.29 -4.92 1.91
CA ARG A 217 -21.40 -6.37 1.72
C ARG A 217 -22.22 -6.94 2.89
N PRO A 218 -23.41 -7.53 2.65
CA PRO A 218 -24.18 -8.23 3.69
C PRO A 218 -23.35 -9.33 4.37
N GLY A 219 -23.64 -9.63 5.64
CA GLY A 219 -22.87 -10.61 6.41
C GLY A 219 -21.51 -10.11 6.92
N THR A 220 -21.28 -8.80 6.97
CA THR A 220 -20.03 -8.19 7.48
C THR A 220 -20.27 -7.35 8.73
N LYS A 221 -19.18 -6.95 9.39
CA LYS A 221 -19.17 -6.06 10.56
C LYS A 221 -17.96 -5.12 10.46
N CYS A 222 -18.04 -3.95 11.10
CA CYS A 222 -16.84 -3.14 11.34
C CYS A 222 -15.99 -3.88 12.39
N MET A 223 -14.67 -3.95 12.17
CA MET A 223 -13.74 -4.65 13.06
C MET A 223 -13.80 -4.06 14.48
N GLN A 224 -13.57 -4.91 15.49
CA GLN A 224 -13.48 -4.49 16.88
C GLN A 224 -12.06 -4.72 17.37
N ASN A 225 -11.45 -3.67 17.90
CA ASN A 225 -10.07 -3.67 18.39
C ASN A 225 -9.99 -4.23 19.83
N PRO A 226 -8.80 -4.59 20.33
CA PRO A 226 -8.63 -5.12 21.69
C PRO A 226 -9.09 -4.19 22.82
N ASP A 227 -9.13 -2.87 22.58
CA ASP A 227 -9.65 -1.84 23.49
C ASP A 227 -11.19 -1.69 23.46
N GLY A 228 -11.87 -2.44 22.60
CA GLY A 228 -13.32 -2.36 22.38
C GLY A 228 -13.78 -1.28 21.40
N THR A 229 -12.86 -0.50 20.81
CA THR A 229 -13.21 0.46 19.75
C THR A 229 -13.56 -0.25 18.44
N LEU A 230 -14.29 0.44 17.55
CA LEU A 230 -14.61 -0.06 16.22
C LEU A 230 -13.81 0.67 15.14
N GLY A 231 -13.24 -0.10 14.20
CA GLY A 231 -12.60 0.40 12.99
C GLY A 231 -11.08 0.25 12.93
N PRO A 232 -10.44 0.72 11.85
CA PRO A 232 -11.05 1.42 10.71
C PRO A 232 -11.55 0.48 9.59
N LEU A 233 -11.21 -0.81 9.62
CA LEU A 233 -11.51 -1.78 8.57
C LEU A 233 -12.78 -2.61 8.87
N CYS A 234 -13.44 -3.08 7.81
CA CYS A 234 -14.53 -4.04 7.88
C CYS A 234 -14.01 -5.49 7.87
N VAL A 235 -14.72 -6.44 8.47
CA VAL A 235 -14.41 -7.88 8.48
C VAL A 235 -15.66 -8.70 8.18
N LEU A 236 -15.51 -9.98 7.81
CA LEU A 236 -16.63 -10.92 7.79
C LEU A 236 -17.26 -11.09 9.19
N HIS A 237 -18.50 -11.57 9.21
CA HIS A 237 -19.17 -11.98 10.44
C HIS A 237 -19.37 -13.49 10.45
N ASP A 238 -18.66 -14.17 11.34
CA ASP A 238 -18.88 -15.58 11.64
C ASP A 238 -20.33 -15.82 12.08
N ILE A 239 -21.05 -16.65 11.34
CA ILE A 239 -22.46 -17.00 11.60
C ILE A 239 -22.55 -18.07 12.72
N THR A 240 -21.42 -18.65 13.14
CA THR A 240 -21.30 -19.83 13.98
C THR A 240 -21.48 -19.60 15.49
N THR A 241 -21.98 -18.44 15.94
CA THR A 241 -22.08 -18.13 17.39
C THR A 241 -23.37 -17.43 17.83
N THR A 242 -24.54 -17.84 17.31
CA THR A 242 -25.83 -17.54 18.00
C THR A 242 -26.89 -18.62 17.78
N ALA A 243 -26.71 -19.79 18.40
CA ALA A 243 -27.70 -20.88 18.41
C ALA A 243 -27.72 -21.64 19.75
N SER A 244 -27.70 -20.91 20.88
CA SER A 244 -27.99 -21.47 22.19
C SER A 244 -28.94 -20.54 22.95
N THR A 245 -30.21 -20.90 22.97
CA THR A 245 -31.22 -20.38 23.89
C THR A 245 -32.16 -21.54 24.17
N GLU A 246 -32.48 -21.75 25.44
CA GLU A 246 -33.04 -23.00 25.93
C GLU A 246 -34.38 -23.39 25.27
N SER A 247 -34.55 -24.68 25.07
CA SER A 247 -35.86 -25.31 24.91
C SER A 247 -35.85 -26.61 25.69
N THR A 248 -36.18 -26.51 26.97
CA THR A 248 -36.25 -27.63 27.92
C THR A 248 -37.43 -28.54 27.58
N THR A 249 -37.17 -29.62 26.86
CA THR A 249 -38.16 -30.64 26.52
C THR A 249 -38.66 -31.35 27.78
N THR A 250 -39.96 -31.26 28.08
CA THR A 250 -40.63 -32.13 29.07
C THR A 250 -41.68 -32.96 28.35
N SER A 251 -41.41 -34.25 28.18
CA SER A 251 -42.31 -35.18 27.50
C SER A 251 -43.49 -35.59 28.39
N ALA A 252 -44.70 -35.54 27.85
CA ALA A 252 -45.88 -36.18 28.43
C ALA A 252 -46.66 -36.92 27.34
N THR A 253 -46.84 -38.23 27.50
CA THR A 253 -47.46 -39.12 26.50
C THR A 253 -48.92 -39.38 26.84
N THR A 254 -49.86 -39.03 25.95
CA THR A 254 -51.20 -39.64 25.87
C THR A 254 -51.71 -39.70 24.43
N THR A 255 -52.56 -40.69 24.16
CA THR A 255 -53.05 -41.05 22.81
C THR A 255 -54.55 -40.68 22.65
N PRO A 256 -55.23 -41.02 21.54
CA PRO A 256 -55.67 -40.06 20.52
C PRO A 256 -57.15 -39.63 20.64
N THR A 257 -57.55 -38.65 19.84
CA THR A 257 -58.96 -38.45 19.44
C THR A 257 -59.03 -37.97 17.97
N THR A 258 -60.15 -38.20 17.31
CA THR A 258 -60.30 -38.26 15.84
C THR A 258 -60.95 -37.03 15.21
N THR A 259 -60.94 -37.00 13.85
CA THR A 259 -61.74 -36.13 12.96
C THR A 259 -61.33 -34.64 12.94
N SER A 260 -61.49 -33.89 11.83
CA SER A 260 -62.15 -34.20 10.55
C SER A 260 -61.46 -33.56 9.34
N THR A 261 -61.67 -34.12 8.14
CA THR A 261 -61.22 -33.57 6.86
C THR A 261 -62.27 -32.60 6.30
N SER A 262 -61.84 -31.47 5.75
CA SER A 262 -62.62 -30.79 4.69
C SER A 262 -61.70 -30.09 3.70
N THR A 263 -61.71 -30.58 2.46
CA THR A 263 -61.04 -29.96 1.30
C THR A 263 -62.01 -29.01 0.61
N SER A 264 -61.55 -27.85 0.17
CA SER A 264 -62.19 -27.10 -0.91
C SER A 264 -61.13 -26.45 -1.81
N THR A 265 -61.48 -26.15 -3.06
CA THR A 265 -60.50 -25.98 -4.15
C THR A 265 -61.01 -24.98 -5.18
N THR A 266 -60.09 -24.34 -5.91
CA THR A 266 -60.34 -23.43 -7.05
C THR A 266 -61.05 -22.10 -6.68
N THR A 267 -61.04 -21.05 -7.50
CA THR A 267 -60.56 -20.90 -8.89
C THR A 267 -59.84 -19.56 -9.11
N SER A 268 -59.04 -19.47 -10.18
CA SER A 268 -58.41 -18.24 -10.66
C SER A 268 -59.35 -17.38 -11.52
N THR A 269 -59.02 -16.10 -11.71
CA THR A 269 -59.51 -15.29 -12.84
C THR A 269 -58.46 -14.23 -13.20
N SER A 270 -58.37 -13.84 -14.48
CA SER A 270 -57.45 -12.82 -14.97
C SER A 270 -58.20 -11.71 -15.70
N SER A 271 -57.64 -10.50 -15.67
CA SER A 271 -57.81 -9.49 -16.71
C SER A 271 -56.69 -8.46 -16.62
N THR A 272 -56.37 -7.62 -17.61
CA THR A 272 -56.20 -7.75 -19.06
C THR A 272 -55.80 -6.34 -19.50
N THR A 273 -54.74 -6.26 -20.30
CA THR A 273 -54.15 -5.09 -20.97
C THR A 273 -55.10 -3.95 -21.37
N THR A 274 -54.64 -2.70 -21.28
CA THR A 274 -54.94 -1.70 -22.34
C THR A 274 -53.77 -0.71 -22.52
N THR A 275 -53.50 -0.34 -23.76
CA THR A 275 -52.44 0.61 -24.16
C THR A 275 -53.05 1.99 -24.43
N THR A 276 -52.37 3.09 -24.09
CA THR A 276 -52.51 4.34 -24.88
C THR A 276 -51.39 5.35 -24.62
N THR A 277 -50.90 5.94 -25.70
CA THR A 277 -50.23 7.26 -25.77
C THR A 277 -50.53 7.75 -27.20
N PRO A 278 -50.87 9.04 -27.41
CA PRO A 278 -49.85 9.91 -27.99
C PRO A 278 -49.99 11.42 -27.67
N THR A 279 -49.03 12.18 -28.22
CA THR A 279 -49.14 13.58 -28.73
C THR A 279 -48.69 14.75 -27.84
N THR A 280 -47.95 15.63 -28.51
CA THR A 280 -47.45 16.96 -28.11
C THR A 280 -48.49 18.07 -28.32
N THR A 281 -48.22 19.28 -27.80
CA THR A 281 -48.37 20.57 -28.52
C THR A 281 -47.70 21.72 -27.72
N SER A 282 -47.19 22.75 -28.41
CA SER A 282 -46.52 23.95 -27.84
C SER A 282 -47.43 25.19 -27.88
N SER A 283 -47.11 26.26 -27.14
CA SER A 283 -47.69 27.61 -27.37
C SER A 283 -46.82 28.77 -26.84
N THR A 284 -47.06 29.99 -27.33
CA THR A 284 -46.24 31.23 -27.19
C THR A 284 -47.14 32.49 -27.38
N THR A 285 -46.75 33.75 -27.13
CA THR A 285 -45.42 34.31 -26.81
C THR A 285 -45.39 35.00 -25.41
N THR A 286 -45.51 36.31 -25.11
CA THR A 286 -45.64 37.54 -25.94
C THR A 286 -45.07 38.78 -25.21
N THR A 287 -43.80 39.10 -25.49
CA THR A 287 -43.27 40.42 -25.89
C THR A 287 -43.91 41.72 -25.35
N THR A 288 -43.08 42.61 -24.77
CA THR A 288 -43.21 44.08 -24.98
C THR A 288 -41.89 44.84 -24.77
N THR A 289 -41.61 45.77 -25.68
CA THR A 289 -40.50 46.78 -25.77
C THR A 289 -41.03 47.84 -26.78
N PRO A 290 -40.54 49.11 -26.92
CA PRO A 290 -39.15 49.59 -26.94
C PRO A 290 -38.95 50.86 -26.05
N THR A 291 -37.91 51.74 -26.11
CA THR A 291 -36.77 52.02 -27.04
C THR A 291 -35.55 52.51 -26.19
N THR A 292 -34.47 53.22 -26.55
CA THR A 292 -33.90 54.01 -27.69
C THR A 292 -32.36 53.97 -27.54
N THR A 293 -31.48 53.92 -28.56
CA THR A 293 -31.03 55.00 -29.48
C THR A 293 -30.41 56.19 -28.71
N SER A 294 -29.13 56.60 -28.84
CA SER A 294 -27.99 56.29 -29.77
C SER A 294 -26.67 56.87 -29.18
N SER A 295 -25.43 56.69 -29.66
CA SER A 295 -24.81 55.85 -30.74
C SER A 295 -23.25 55.96 -30.71
N THR A 296 -22.58 55.21 -31.59
CA THR A 296 -21.27 55.50 -32.24
C THR A 296 -19.96 55.06 -31.56
N THR A 297 -19.22 54.27 -32.35
CA THR A 297 -17.84 53.77 -32.25
C THR A 297 -16.77 54.82 -31.96
N THR A 298 -15.73 54.47 -31.18
CA THR A 298 -14.34 54.78 -31.54
C THR A 298 -13.38 53.75 -30.95
N THR A 299 -12.45 53.24 -31.75
CA THR A 299 -11.35 52.38 -31.28
C THR A 299 -10.19 53.25 -30.78
N SER A 300 -9.67 52.99 -29.58
CA SER A 300 -8.34 53.50 -29.20
C SER A 300 -7.69 52.57 -28.18
N ALA A 301 -6.51 52.06 -28.52
CA ALA A 301 -5.65 51.39 -27.55
C ALA A 301 -4.95 52.43 -26.65
N THR A 302 -4.59 52.05 -25.43
CA THR A 302 -3.65 52.83 -24.60
C THR A 302 -2.77 51.85 -23.85
N SER A 303 -1.48 51.91 -24.16
CA SER A 303 -0.44 51.09 -23.56
C SER A 303 -0.03 51.63 -22.19
N THR A 304 0.12 50.74 -21.21
CA THR A 304 0.92 51.02 -20.01
C THR A 304 2.16 50.13 -20.02
N THR A 305 3.33 50.73 -19.85
CA THR A 305 4.63 50.11 -20.11
C THR A 305 5.15 49.36 -18.89
N THR A 306 5.52 48.09 -19.05
CA THR A 306 6.43 47.39 -18.14
C THR A 306 7.77 47.22 -18.85
N SER A 307 8.81 47.87 -18.34
CA SER A 307 10.12 47.95 -19.00
C SER A 307 10.95 46.69 -18.80
N THR A 308 10.96 45.80 -19.79
CA THR A 308 11.88 44.66 -19.84
C THR A 308 13.29 45.13 -20.22
N THR A 309 14.21 45.19 -19.26
CA THR A 309 15.63 45.46 -19.54
C THR A 309 16.31 44.23 -20.15
N THR A 310 16.49 44.24 -21.47
CA THR A 310 17.22 43.19 -22.20
C THR A 310 18.72 43.26 -21.90
N SER A 311 19.17 42.56 -20.87
CA SER A 311 20.60 42.33 -20.62
C SER A 311 21.12 41.23 -21.55
N THR A 312 21.68 41.61 -22.70
CA THR A 312 22.35 40.69 -23.62
C THR A 312 23.59 40.08 -22.95
N SER A 313 23.46 38.84 -22.46
CA SER A 313 24.59 38.02 -22.04
C SER A 313 24.89 36.99 -23.14
N SER A 314 26.17 36.78 -23.43
CA SER A 314 26.61 35.96 -24.57
C SER A 314 26.35 34.47 -24.38
N THR A 315 25.67 33.85 -25.34
CA THR A 315 25.49 32.40 -25.41
C THR A 315 26.85 31.69 -25.57
N THR A 316 27.40 31.23 -24.44
CA THR A 316 28.53 30.28 -24.45
C THR A 316 27.93 28.88 -24.44
N THR A 317 27.93 28.22 -25.59
CA THR A 317 27.27 26.90 -25.78
C THR A 317 28.08 25.77 -25.15
N THR A 318 28.18 25.76 -23.83
CA THR A 318 28.64 24.59 -23.08
C THR A 318 27.51 23.57 -23.05
N THR A 319 27.69 22.45 -23.76
CA THR A 319 26.77 21.30 -23.69
C THR A 319 26.85 20.67 -22.31
N ALA A 320 25.96 21.08 -21.40
CA ALA A 320 25.75 20.41 -20.14
C ALA A 320 25.28 18.97 -20.41
N VAL A 321 26.00 17.99 -19.87
CA VAL A 321 25.54 16.60 -19.83
C VAL A 321 24.26 16.57 -18.98
N PRO A 322 23.18 15.88 -19.40
CA PRO A 322 22.00 15.72 -18.57
C PRO A 322 22.38 15.08 -17.22
N THR A 323 22.09 15.77 -16.11
CA THR A 323 22.24 15.20 -14.77
C THR A 323 21.33 13.98 -14.65
N LEU A 324 21.86 12.82 -14.22
CA LEU A 324 21.05 11.62 -14.08
C LEU A 324 19.84 11.84 -13.15
N MET A 325 19.98 12.68 -12.13
CA MET A 325 18.86 13.12 -11.29
C MET A 325 17.85 13.97 -12.06
N THR A 326 16.67 13.40 -12.34
CA THR A 326 15.50 14.06 -12.92
C THR A 326 14.62 14.68 -11.84
N ALA A 327 13.71 15.60 -12.20
CA ALA A 327 12.81 16.24 -11.23
C ALA A 327 11.89 15.20 -10.55
N GLU A 328 11.33 14.28 -11.35
CA GLU A 328 10.54 13.12 -10.91
C GLU A 328 11.30 12.27 -9.87
N MET A 329 12.58 11.96 -10.12
CA MET A 329 13.39 11.19 -9.17
C MET A 329 13.67 11.94 -7.87
N ARG A 330 13.79 13.27 -7.87
CA ARG A 330 13.92 14.07 -6.63
C ARG A 330 12.63 14.03 -5.81
N GLU A 331 11.48 14.11 -6.47
CA GLU A 331 10.16 14.12 -5.83
C GLU A 331 9.83 12.76 -5.20
N GLU A 332 10.01 11.64 -5.92
CA GLU A 332 9.78 10.30 -5.38
C GLU A 332 10.78 9.91 -4.28
N LEU A 333 12.06 10.30 -4.43
CA LEU A 333 13.09 10.15 -3.39
C LEU A 333 12.66 10.87 -2.09
N LEU A 334 12.24 12.14 -2.19
CA LEU A 334 11.81 12.92 -1.05
C LEU A 334 10.53 12.33 -0.42
N GLY A 335 9.58 11.87 -1.25
CA GLY A 335 8.37 11.20 -0.81
C GLY A 335 8.66 9.92 -0.02
N LYS A 336 9.50 9.03 -0.57
CA LYS A 336 9.91 7.76 0.06
C LYS A 336 10.67 7.99 1.37
N LEU A 337 11.60 8.95 1.39
CA LEU A 337 12.36 9.30 2.59
C LEU A 337 11.46 9.89 3.69
N ASN A 338 10.52 10.78 3.36
CA ASN A 338 9.58 11.32 4.35
C ASN A 338 8.57 10.28 4.84
N HIS A 339 8.11 9.36 3.99
CA HIS A 339 7.29 8.22 4.45
C HIS A 339 8.07 7.35 5.47
N TYR A 340 9.31 6.95 5.15
CA TYR A 340 10.16 6.21 6.09
C TYR A 340 10.42 6.96 7.41
N ARG A 341 10.59 8.29 7.38
CA ARG A 341 10.73 9.11 8.60
C ARG A 341 9.43 9.17 9.40
N SER A 342 8.27 9.21 8.75
CA SER A 342 6.96 9.15 9.38
C SER A 342 6.75 7.81 10.09
N GLU A 343 6.99 6.68 9.43
CA GLU A 343 6.87 5.35 10.06
C GLU A 343 7.85 5.17 11.23
N LEU A 344 9.06 5.73 11.10
CA LEU A 344 10.01 5.76 12.21
C LEU A 344 9.51 6.65 13.35
N ALA A 345 8.94 7.82 13.05
CA ALA A 345 8.42 8.73 14.06
C ALA A 345 7.23 8.14 14.81
N LYS A 346 6.29 7.49 14.12
CA LYS A 346 5.12 6.81 14.69
C LYS A 346 5.46 5.54 15.49
N GLY A 347 6.73 5.07 15.47
CA GLY A 347 7.14 3.85 16.18
C GLY A 347 6.75 2.56 15.45
N ASN A 348 6.56 2.60 14.13
CA ASN A 348 6.16 1.45 13.32
C ASN A 348 7.35 0.59 12.83
N VAL A 349 8.59 1.05 13.00
CA VAL A 349 9.81 0.40 12.51
C VAL A 349 10.37 -0.62 13.51
N ARG A 350 10.55 -1.88 13.08
CA ARG A 350 11.08 -2.99 13.89
C ARG A 350 12.54 -2.77 14.34
N ASN A 351 12.84 -2.98 15.64
CA ASN A 351 14.17 -2.72 16.21
C ASN A 351 15.15 -3.90 16.02
N GLY A 352 15.57 -4.14 14.78
CA GLY A 352 16.48 -5.24 14.45
C GLY A 352 15.75 -6.54 14.14
N ILE A 353 16.32 -7.66 14.62
CA ILE A 353 15.72 -9.00 14.50
C ILE A 353 14.34 -9.07 15.14
N GLU A 354 13.55 -10.03 14.68
CA GLU A 354 12.19 -10.28 15.14
C GLU A 354 12.12 -10.70 16.63
N GLY A 355 10.92 -10.62 17.22
CA GLY A 355 10.68 -10.82 18.65
C GLY A 355 11.06 -9.62 19.53
N LYS A 356 11.76 -8.62 18.98
CA LYS A 356 11.94 -7.31 19.60
C LYS A 356 10.75 -6.40 19.27
N ALA A 357 10.33 -5.59 20.23
CA ALA A 357 9.40 -4.49 19.98
C ALA A 357 10.00 -3.47 19.00
N ASN A 358 9.15 -2.63 18.43
CA ASN A 358 9.57 -1.57 17.52
C ASN A 358 10.46 -0.52 18.20
N LEU A 359 11.11 0.28 17.38
CA LEU A 359 11.77 1.50 17.82
C LEU A 359 10.75 2.45 18.47
N PRO A 360 11.15 3.23 19.49
CA PRO A 360 10.24 4.11 20.21
C PRO A 360 9.73 5.25 19.31
N VAL A 361 8.58 5.83 19.67
CA VAL A 361 8.04 7.03 19.00
C VAL A 361 9.10 8.15 19.03
N ALA A 362 9.28 8.85 17.91
CA ALA A 362 10.23 9.95 17.82
C ALA A 362 9.59 11.29 18.15
N LYS A 363 10.14 11.98 19.14
CA LYS A 363 9.79 13.36 19.43
C LYS A 363 10.37 14.29 18.36
N ASP A 364 9.51 15.19 17.85
CA ASP A 364 9.88 16.34 17.01
C ASP A 364 10.77 16.03 15.78
N MET A 365 10.46 14.94 15.05
CA MET A 365 11.11 14.55 13.79
C MET A 365 10.73 15.52 12.65
N TYR A 366 11.69 16.16 11.97
CA TYR A 366 11.37 17.05 10.84
C TYR A 366 10.98 16.31 9.55
N GLU A 367 10.04 16.87 8.79
CA GLU A 367 9.84 16.61 7.37
C GLU A 367 11.05 17.18 6.60
N MET A 368 11.65 16.39 5.70
CA MET A 368 12.73 16.87 4.86
C MET A 368 12.21 17.66 3.65
N ARG A 369 12.96 18.70 3.25
CA ARG A 369 12.90 19.33 1.93
C ARG A 369 14.08 18.89 1.07
N TYR A 370 13.89 18.92 -0.25
CA TYR A 370 15.00 18.76 -1.19
C TYR A 370 15.86 20.03 -1.24
N ASP A 371 17.17 19.90 -1.37
CA ASP A 371 18.13 20.99 -1.46
C ASP A 371 19.11 20.76 -2.63
N MET A 372 19.16 21.72 -3.55
CA MET A 372 19.90 21.61 -4.81
C MET A 372 21.41 21.82 -4.64
N ASP A 373 21.85 22.53 -3.60
CA ASP A 373 23.28 22.70 -3.32
C ASP A 373 23.84 21.42 -2.66
N LEU A 374 23.06 20.76 -1.78
CA LEU A 374 23.39 19.42 -1.30
C LEU A 374 23.45 18.38 -2.44
N GLU A 375 22.55 18.45 -3.42
CA GLU A 375 22.64 17.60 -4.62
C GLU A 375 23.93 17.86 -5.39
N LYS A 376 24.28 19.14 -5.63
CA LYS A 376 25.48 19.51 -6.38
C LYS A 376 26.76 18.99 -5.70
N GLU A 377 26.82 19.01 -4.37
CA GLU A 377 27.89 18.40 -3.58
C GLU A 377 27.84 16.86 -3.55
N ALA A 378 26.67 16.25 -3.71
CA ALA A 378 26.50 14.81 -3.86
C ALA A 378 26.90 14.34 -5.27
N GLN A 379 26.58 15.11 -6.31
CA GLN A 379 26.92 14.81 -7.71
C GLN A 379 28.42 14.90 -7.93
N ALA A 380 29.05 15.99 -7.49
CA ALA A 380 30.51 16.16 -7.53
C ALA A 380 31.29 15.11 -6.71
N ALA A 381 30.60 14.34 -5.87
CA ALA A 381 31.12 13.15 -5.22
C ALA A 381 30.87 11.86 -6.02
N ALA A 382 29.65 11.68 -6.54
CA ALA A 382 29.29 10.53 -7.39
C ALA A 382 30.22 10.44 -8.60
N ASP A 383 30.50 11.58 -9.25
CA ASP A 383 31.36 11.72 -10.43
C ASP A 383 32.81 11.22 -10.20
N LYS A 384 33.27 11.11 -8.94
CA LYS A 384 34.60 10.57 -8.59
C LYS A 384 34.67 9.05 -8.72
N CYS A 385 33.52 8.36 -8.65
CA CYS A 385 33.40 6.91 -8.67
C CYS A 385 34.17 6.13 -7.57
N ASP A 386 34.67 6.80 -6.54
CA ASP A 386 35.45 6.20 -5.45
C ASP A 386 34.57 5.82 -4.25
N ALA A 387 34.31 4.52 -4.08
CA ALA A 387 33.59 3.99 -2.93
C ALA A 387 34.37 4.02 -1.61
N THR A 388 35.69 4.25 -1.64
CA THR A 388 36.57 4.02 -0.48
C THR A 388 36.78 5.26 0.39
N SER A 389 36.82 6.46 -0.20
CA SER A 389 37.04 7.69 0.58
C SER A 389 35.79 8.19 1.31
N GLU A 390 34.62 8.31 0.66
CA GLU A 390 33.46 8.95 1.32
C GLU A 390 32.73 8.05 2.34
N VAL A 391 33.02 6.74 2.39
CA VAL A 391 32.54 5.86 3.48
C VAL A 391 33.14 6.27 4.84
N GLN A 392 34.28 6.99 4.85
CA GLN A 392 34.83 7.62 6.06
C GLN A 392 34.42 9.10 6.22
N SER A 393 33.75 9.70 5.23
CA SER A 393 33.15 11.03 5.39
C SER A 393 31.86 10.93 6.20
N ARG A 394 31.60 11.94 7.04
CA ARG A 394 30.34 12.03 7.80
C ARG A 394 29.21 12.58 6.95
N ASP A 395 29.57 13.21 5.84
CA ASP A 395 28.78 14.20 5.13
C ASP A 395 28.05 13.62 3.91
N GLY A 396 28.23 12.32 3.63
CA GLY A 396 27.59 11.61 2.52
C GLY A 396 27.59 10.09 2.71
N GLN A 397 26.90 9.37 1.83
CA GLN A 397 26.90 7.91 1.81
C GLN A 397 26.89 7.36 0.39
N ILE A 398 27.69 6.32 0.14
CA ILE A 398 27.82 5.64 -1.16
C ILE A 398 26.99 4.36 -1.22
N ALA A 399 26.38 4.10 -2.38
CA ALA A 399 26.13 2.75 -2.89
C ALA A 399 26.75 2.62 -4.30
N GLN A 400 27.25 1.42 -4.65
CA GLN A 400 27.67 1.05 -6.00
C GLN A 400 26.91 -0.20 -6.45
N LEU A 401 26.22 -0.12 -7.60
CA LEU A 401 25.34 -1.19 -8.09
C LEU A 401 25.71 -1.59 -9.52
N ASN A 402 26.33 -2.78 -9.66
CA ASN A 402 26.92 -3.34 -10.89
C ASN A 402 25.89 -3.91 -11.89
N GLU A 403 24.81 -3.18 -12.21
CA GLU A 403 23.69 -3.73 -13.01
C GLU A 403 23.31 -2.88 -14.22
N THR A 404 23.16 -3.54 -15.37
CA THR A 404 22.79 -2.97 -16.67
C THR A 404 21.30 -3.11 -17.01
N SER A 405 20.47 -3.48 -16.02
CA SER A 405 19.11 -4.02 -16.23
C SER A 405 18.02 -3.29 -15.43
N PHE A 406 18.38 -2.22 -14.72
CA PHE A 406 17.46 -1.38 -13.95
C PHE A 406 17.53 0.06 -14.43
N THR A 407 16.42 0.79 -14.30
CA THR A 407 16.39 2.25 -14.52
C THR A 407 17.10 2.98 -13.38
N GLU A 408 17.62 4.19 -13.64
CA GLU A 408 18.25 5.04 -12.62
C GLU A 408 17.30 5.27 -11.43
N LYS A 409 15.99 5.40 -11.71
CA LYS A 409 14.90 5.52 -10.74
C LYS A 409 14.82 4.33 -9.79
N GLU A 410 14.89 3.11 -10.31
CA GLU A 410 14.88 1.89 -9.49
C GLU A 410 16.17 1.71 -8.70
N VAL A 411 17.32 2.03 -9.31
CA VAL A 411 18.63 2.00 -8.66
C VAL A 411 18.68 3.00 -7.49
N LEU A 412 18.11 4.20 -7.66
CA LEU A 412 17.98 5.23 -6.62
C LEU A 412 17.06 4.79 -5.48
N LEU A 413 15.81 4.41 -5.80
CA LEU A 413 14.78 4.11 -4.79
C LEU A 413 15.04 2.78 -4.07
N GLY A 414 15.67 1.81 -4.72
CA GLY A 414 16.15 0.57 -4.10
C GLY A 414 17.37 0.78 -3.20
N THR A 415 18.21 1.77 -3.51
CA THR A 415 19.33 2.16 -2.64
C THR A 415 18.82 2.75 -1.31
N GLN A 416 17.86 3.68 -1.35
CA GLN A 416 17.26 4.24 -0.13
C GLN A 416 16.62 3.15 0.75
N GLU A 417 15.99 2.16 0.13
CA GLU A 417 15.38 1.02 0.81
C GLU A 417 16.42 0.12 1.50
N SER A 418 17.48 -0.23 0.78
CA SER A 418 18.61 -1.01 1.30
C SER A 418 19.34 -0.30 2.45
N TRP A 419 19.35 1.04 2.42
CA TRP A 419 19.89 1.90 3.46
C TRP A 419 18.99 1.97 4.70
N PHE A 420 17.68 2.17 4.52
CA PHE A 420 16.73 2.26 5.63
C PHE A 420 16.62 0.92 6.38
N TRP A 421 16.49 -0.21 5.67
CA TRP A 421 16.36 -1.52 6.32
C TRP A 421 17.66 -2.10 6.89
N GLN A 422 18.78 -1.36 6.87
CA GLN A 422 19.97 -1.73 7.66
C GLN A 422 19.65 -1.91 9.16
N ILE A 423 18.64 -1.20 9.68
CA ILE A 423 18.17 -1.33 11.06
C ILE A 423 17.89 -2.78 11.47
N LEU A 424 17.31 -3.57 10.57
CA LEU A 424 16.83 -4.93 10.85
C LEU A 424 17.96 -5.93 11.21
N LYS A 425 19.21 -5.62 10.84
CA LYS A 425 20.37 -6.50 11.06
C LYS A 425 20.94 -6.46 12.48
N ASN A 426 20.89 -5.30 13.14
CA ASN A 426 21.51 -5.09 14.46
C ASN A 426 20.59 -4.38 15.47
N GLY A 427 19.61 -3.60 15.01
CA GLY A 427 18.81 -2.71 15.85
C GLY A 427 19.60 -1.51 16.39
N MET A 428 18.92 -0.76 17.26
CA MET A 428 19.43 0.37 18.03
C MET A 428 19.20 0.14 19.53
N ASN A 429 19.93 0.87 20.37
CA ASN A 429 19.56 1.04 21.77
C ASN A 429 18.25 1.86 21.85
N TYR A 430 17.39 1.60 22.83
CA TYR A 430 16.10 2.31 22.96
C TYR A 430 16.24 3.80 23.30
N GLN A 431 17.41 4.25 23.75
CA GLN A 431 17.74 5.66 23.90
C GLN A 431 18.03 6.34 22.54
N MET A 432 18.16 5.58 21.45
CA MET A 432 18.50 6.02 20.09
C MET A 432 19.85 6.76 19.97
N GLN A 433 20.79 6.50 20.89
CA GLN A 433 22.10 7.14 20.89
C GLN A 433 23.01 6.59 19.78
N TYR A 434 23.69 7.48 19.07
CA TYR A 434 24.73 7.15 18.09
C TYR A 434 26.12 7.17 18.76
N THR A 435 26.89 6.10 18.60
CA THR A 435 28.18 5.90 19.28
C THR A 435 29.21 5.27 18.35
N GLU A 436 30.50 5.46 18.64
CA GLU A 436 31.60 4.79 17.93
C GLU A 436 31.46 3.26 17.95
N THR A 437 31.01 2.68 19.07
CA THR A 437 30.71 1.24 19.22
C THR A 437 29.44 0.80 18.49
N LEU A 438 28.59 1.72 18.04
CA LEU A 438 27.53 1.44 17.08
C LEU A 438 28.09 1.50 15.65
N GLU A 439 28.85 2.55 15.30
CA GLU A 439 29.37 2.76 13.94
C GLU A 439 30.30 1.63 13.49
N SER A 440 31.21 1.20 14.37
CA SER A 440 32.28 0.23 14.10
C SER A 440 31.86 -1.25 14.03
N LYS A 441 30.57 -1.58 14.20
CA LYS A 441 30.08 -2.97 14.17
C LYS A 441 29.99 -3.56 12.75
N PRO A 442 30.10 -4.89 12.59
CA PRO A 442 29.69 -5.55 11.36
C PRO A 442 28.19 -5.31 11.10
N SER A 443 27.84 -4.81 9.91
CA SER A 443 26.47 -4.46 9.50
C SER A 443 25.77 -3.36 10.34
N SER A 444 26.52 -2.35 10.81
CA SER A 444 25.94 -1.18 11.51
C SER A 444 24.85 -0.47 10.70
N PRO A 445 23.78 0.05 11.35
CA PRO A 445 22.71 0.79 10.69
C PRO A 445 23.10 2.26 10.40
N ASN A 446 24.32 2.49 9.90
CA ASN A 446 24.88 3.83 9.68
C ASN A 446 24.09 4.64 8.63
N ALA A 447 23.39 3.97 7.71
CA ALA A 447 22.56 4.61 6.70
C ALA A 447 21.19 5.02 7.25
N PHE A 448 20.48 4.05 7.83
CA PHE A 448 19.23 4.24 8.55
C PHE A 448 19.33 5.39 9.56
N THR A 449 20.43 5.45 10.33
CA THR A 449 20.64 6.50 11.34
C THR A 449 20.82 7.90 10.76
N ARG A 450 21.31 8.04 9.52
CA ARG A 450 21.31 9.32 8.78
C ARG A 450 19.91 9.67 8.28
N MET A 451 19.25 8.73 7.60
CA MET A 451 17.89 8.91 7.05
C MET A 451 16.86 9.27 8.12
N GLY A 452 16.94 8.62 9.29
CA GLY A 452 16.07 8.81 10.45
C GLY A 452 16.51 9.90 11.43
N TRP A 453 17.53 10.71 11.11
CA TRP A 453 18.04 11.73 12.03
C TRP A 453 17.03 12.89 12.16
N ALA A 454 16.38 13.03 13.31
CA ALA A 454 15.24 13.95 13.50
C ALA A 454 15.58 15.40 13.19
N LYS A 455 16.80 15.84 13.52
CA LYS A 455 17.26 17.22 13.30
C LYS A 455 17.64 17.52 11.84
N SER A 456 17.87 16.52 11.00
CA SER A 456 18.16 16.71 9.57
C SER A 456 16.85 16.98 8.84
N TYR A 457 16.78 18.08 8.07
CA TYR A 457 15.56 18.54 7.39
C TYR A 457 15.82 18.94 5.92
N LYS A 458 17.06 18.81 5.43
CA LYS A 458 17.43 18.93 4.03
C LYS A 458 18.05 17.63 3.53
N VAL A 459 17.77 17.27 2.28
CA VAL A 459 18.45 16.19 1.55
C VAL A 459 18.78 16.63 0.13
N GLY A 460 19.93 16.21 -0.37
CA GLY A 460 20.29 16.29 -1.79
C GLY A 460 21.11 15.07 -2.19
N CYS A 461 20.87 14.53 -3.39
CA CYS A 461 21.50 13.29 -3.84
C CYS A 461 21.95 13.41 -5.30
N GLY A 462 23.09 12.79 -5.63
CA GLY A 462 23.69 12.78 -6.96
C GLY A 462 24.00 11.36 -7.42
N MET A 463 24.09 11.17 -8.73
CA MET A 463 24.22 9.85 -9.36
C MET A 463 25.18 9.88 -10.55
N ALA A 464 26.08 8.90 -10.63
CA ALA A 464 27.01 8.74 -11.75
C ALA A 464 27.15 7.27 -12.16
N HIS A 465 27.28 6.99 -13.45
CA HIS A 465 27.64 5.65 -13.92
C HIS A 465 29.15 5.45 -13.87
N CYS A 466 29.60 4.41 -13.16
CA CYS A 466 31.00 4.06 -12.99
C CYS A 466 31.30 2.69 -13.62
N SER A 467 32.59 2.38 -13.82
CA SER A 467 33.02 1.05 -14.32
C SER A 467 32.69 -0.11 -13.38
N ALA A 468 32.35 0.18 -12.12
CA ALA A 468 31.88 -0.76 -11.11
C ALA A 468 30.39 -0.54 -10.75
N GLY A 469 29.59 -0.10 -11.73
CA GLY A 469 28.15 0.14 -11.56
C GLY A 469 27.78 1.60 -11.27
N THR A 470 26.51 1.87 -11.04
CA THR A 470 26.05 3.24 -10.71
C THR A 470 26.39 3.59 -9.27
N ALA A 471 27.09 4.71 -9.08
CA ALA A 471 27.33 5.33 -7.79
C ALA A 471 26.17 6.26 -7.42
N ILE A 472 25.64 6.12 -6.20
CA ILE A 472 24.65 7.04 -5.61
C ILE A 472 25.25 7.65 -4.35
N ILE A 473 25.17 8.98 -4.25
CA ILE A 473 25.52 9.75 -3.06
C ILE A 473 24.28 10.49 -2.56
N CYS A 474 24.07 10.54 -1.25
CA CYS A 474 23.13 11.47 -0.62
C CYS A 474 23.80 12.21 0.55
N ARG A 475 23.55 13.52 0.64
CA ARG A 475 23.96 14.41 1.73
C ARG A 475 22.73 14.92 2.49
N TYR A 476 22.92 15.23 3.77
CA TYR A 476 21.85 15.63 4.69
C TYR A 476 22.31 16.82 5.54
N ASP A 477 21.47 17.84 5.68
CA ASP A 477 21.74 18.99 6.57
C ASP A 477 20.60 19.23 7.58
N PRO A 478 20.92 19.56 8.85
CA PRO A 478 22.20 19.36 9.54
C PRO A 478 22.70 17.90 9.47
N PRO A 479 24.02 17.66 9.44
CA PRO A 479 24.58 16.31 9.31
C PRO A 479 24.26 15.43 10.53
N GLY A 480 23.84 14.20 10.26
CA GLY A 480 23.55 13.18 11.27
C GLY A 480 24.79 12.46 11.82
N ASN A 481 24.57 11.33 12.48
CA ASN A 481 25.61 10.40 12.98
C ASN A 481 26.70 11.06 13.84
N GLN A 482 26.33 12.08 14.62
CA GLN A 482 27.25 12.74 15.55
C GLN A 482 27.40 11.89 16.82
N TYR A 483 28.63 11.57 17.23
CA TYR A 483 28.88 10.74 18.42
C TYR A 483 28.29 11.35 19.70
N GLY A 484 27.68 10.51 20.53
CA GLY A 484 27.06 10.91 21.79
C GLY A 484 25.70 11.59 21.64
N GLN A 485 25.37 12.08 20.45
CA GLN A 485 24.04 12.58 20.11
C GLN A 485 23.06 11.42 19.87
N TYR A 486 21.78 11.76 19.76
CA TYR A 486 20.69 10.82 19.52
C TYR A 486 20.15 11.00 18.10
N VAL A 487 19.81 9.89 17.44
CA VAL A 487 19.17 9.87 16.11
C VAL A 487 17.87 10.65 16.16
N TYR A 488 17.08 10.42 17.22
CA TYR A 488 15.99 11.28 17.66
C TYR A 488 15.81 11.12 19.18
N THR A 489 14.99 11.96 19.80
CA THR A 489 14.63 11.80 21.21
C THR A 489 13.43 10.85 21.34
N PRO A 490 13.54 9.71 22.05
CA PRO A 490 12.41 8.83 22.31
C PRO A 490 11.29 9.54 23.09
N GLY A 491 10.04 9.24 22.76
CA GLY A 491 8.86 9.80 23.41
C GLY A 491 7.64 8.87 23.38
N SER A 492 6.47 9.46 23.61
CA SER A 492 5.14 8.85 23.51
C SER A 492 4.41 9.32 22.25
N GLU A 493 3.26 8.73 21.90
CA GLU A 493 2.38 9.27 20.83
C GLU A 493 2.05 10.75 21.03
N SER A 494 1.88 11.19 22.29
CA SER A 494 1.66 12.59 22.66
C SER A 494 2.90 13.49 22.56
N ASP A 495 4.07 12.94 22.24
CA ASP A 495 5.29 13.70 21.92
C ASP A 495 5.49 13.93 20.41
N LEU A 496 4.67 13.32 19.54
CA LEU A 496 4.69 13.57 18.09
C LEU A 496 4.41 15.05 17.82
N CYS A 497 5.38 15.74 17.22
CA CYS A 497 5.36 17.18 16.95
C CYS A 497 5.10 18.10 18.16
N ALA A 498 5.21 17.61 19.39
CA ALA A 498 4.71 18.32 20.58
C ALA A 498 5.45 19.62 20.92
N SER A 499 6.65 19.86 20.36
CA SER A 499 7.39 21.11 20.51
C SER A 499 7.50 21.91 19.20
N CYS A 500 6.82 21.46 18.14
CA CYS A 500 6.95 22.01 16.79
C CYS A 500 5.93 23.12 16.50
N SER A 501 6.18 23.88 15.44
CA SER A 501 5.15 24.75 14.84
C SER A 501 4.18 23.91 14.02
N ASP A 502 2.90 24.32 13.96
CA ASP A 502 1.93 23.70 13.06
C ASP A 502 2.27 23.92 11.58
N PRO A 503 1.92 22.98 10.67
CA PRO A 503 1.18 21.74 10.92
C PRO A 503 2.10 20.51 11.16
N CYS A 504 1.66 19.60 12.02
CA CYS A 504 2.24 18.25 12.10
C CYS A 504 1.76 17.38 10.91
N ASN A 505 2.64 17.11 9.95
CA ASN A 505 2.38 16.35 8.74
C ASN A 505 2.69 14.87 8.97
N ASP A 506 1.68 14.06 9.32
CA ASP A 506 1.81 12.61 9.55
C ASP A 506 2.98 12.25 10.50
N GLY A 507 2.99 12.86 11.69
CA GLY A 507 4.04 12.67 12.69
C GLY A 507 5.34 13.46 12.44
N LEU A 508 5.41 14.22 11.35
CA LEU A 508 6.58 15.05 10.99
C LEU A 508 6.33 16.55 11.19
N CYS A 509 7.33 17.24 11.74
CA CYS A 509 7.33 18.68 11.93
C CYS A 509 7.70 19.44 10.66
N PRO A 510 7.18 20.66 10.42
CA PRO A 510 7.57 21.45 9.26
C PRO A 510 9.07 21.84 9.35
N PRO A 511 9.82 21.81 8.23
CA PRO A 511 11.24 22.15 8.23
C PRO A 511 11.47 23.62 8.61
N PRO A 512 12.57 23.95 9.33
CA PRO A 512 12.99 25.33 9.56
C PRO A 512 13.10 26.16 8.27
N ILE A 513 12.76 27.45 8.35
CA ILE A 513 12.54 28.35 7.21
C ILE A 513 13.86 28.87 6.57
N ASN A 514 15.01 28.60 7.21
CA ASN A 514 16.34 29.13 6.88
C ASN A 514 16.81 28.91 5.42
#